data_AF-A6HQD1-F1
#
_entry.id   AF-A6HQD1-F1
#
_cell.length_a   1.000
_cell.length_b   1.000
_cell.length_c   1.000
_cell.angle_alpha   90.00
_cell.angle_beta   90.00
_cell.angle_gamma   90.00
#
_symmetry.space_group_name_H-M   'P 1'
#
loop_
_entity.id
_entity.type
_entity.pdbx_description
1 polymer ?
#
loop_
_entity_poly.entity_id
_entity_poly.type
_entity_poly.pdbx_seq_one_letter_code
_entity_poly.pdbx_strand_id
1 'polypeptide(L)'
;MCRFIRERDRAANDYPSLYYPEMYILKGGYKEFFPQHPNFCEPQDYRPMNHAAFRDELRNFRLKTRSWAGERSRRELCSRLQDQ
;
A
#
# COMPACT_ATOMS: atom_id res chain seq x y z
N MET A 1 -5.72 4.25 -1.07
CA MET A 1 -6.27 3.89 0.26
C MET A 1 -7.12 5.01 0.85
N CYS A 2 -6.57 6.20 1.13
CA CYS A 2 -7.32 7.31 1.74
C CYS A 2 -8.64 7.66 1.01
N ARG A 3 -8.59 7.76 -0.33
CA ARG A 3 -9.79 7.96 -1.16
C ARG A 3 -10.85 6.86 -0.96
N PHE A 4 -10.45 5.59 -1.04
CA PHE A 4 -11.35 4.45 -0.85
C PHE A 4 -12.02 4.46 0.53
N ILE A 5 -11.27 4.77 1.60
CA ILE A 5 -11.83 4.88 2.95
C ILE A 5 -12.80 6.05 3.04
N ARG A 6 -12.46 7.23 2.50
CA ARG A 6 -13.36 8.39 2.52
C ARG A 6 -14.65 8.14 1.75
N GLU A 7 -14.58 7.47 0.61
CA GLU A 7 -15.76 7.08 -0.18
C GLU A 7 -16.68 6.14 0.62
N ARG A 8 -16.10 5.17 1.34
CA ARG A 8 -16.85 4.26 2.22
C ARG A 8 -17.45 4.97 3.43
N ASP A 9 -16.71 5.86 4.07
CA ASP A 9 -17.17 6.67 5.21
C ASP A 9 -18.35 7.55 4.80
N ARG A 10 -18.28 8.21 3.62
CA ARG A 10 -19.39 8.98 3.07
C ARG A 10 -20.61 8.12 2.73
N ALA A 11 -20.41 6.93 2.17
CA ALA A 11 -21.53 6.04 1.84
C ALA A 11 -22.27 5.50 3.07
N ALA A 12 -21.62 5.53 4.25
CA ALA A 12 -22.16 5.02 5.50
C ALA A 12 -22.76 6.11 6.41
N ASN A 13 -22.71 7.39 6.02
CA ASN A 13 -23.13 8.51 6.85
C ASN A 13 -24.03 9.49 6.09
N ASP A 14 -24.94 10.13 6.82
CA ASP A 14 -25.66 11.29 6.32
C ASP A 14 -24.71 12.48 6.16
N TYR A 15 -24.75 13.11 5.00
CA TYR A 15 -23.91 14.27 4.72
C TYR A 15 -24.30 15.45 5.63
N PRO A 16 -23.34 16.19 6.24
CA PRO A 16 -21.89 16.15 6.03
C PRO A 16 -21.10 15.33 7.06
N SER A 17 -21.73 14.49 7.87
CA SER A 17 -21.06 13.70 8.93
C SER A 17 -20.03 12.72 8.36
N LEU A 18 -18.98 12.46 9.15
CA LEU A 18 -17.89 11.52 8.87
C LEU A 18 -17.40 10.92 10.18
N TYR A 19 -17.00 9.64 10.13
CA TYR A 19 -16.24 9.04 11.24
C TYR A 19 -14.78 9.52 11.24
N TYR A 20 -14.19 9.71 10.06
CA TYR A 20 -12.80 10.13 9.89
C TYR A 20 -12.73 11.46 9.13
N PRO A 21 -13.10 12.59 9.77
CA PRO A 21 -13.15 13.90 9.11
C PRO A 21 -11.76 14.36 8.64
N GLU A 22 -10.74 14.12 9.46
CA GLU A 22 -9.35 14.49 9.16
C GLU A 22 -8.49 13.25 8.90
N MET A 23 -7.87 13.21 7.72
CA MET A 23 -6.98 12.12 7.32
C MET A 23 -5.80 12.71 6.55
N TYR A 24 -4.61 12.16 6.76
CA TYR A 24 -3.37 12.64 6.17
C TYR A 24 -2.60 11.51 5.49
N ILE A 25 -1.69 11.86 4.59
CA ILE A 25 -0.73 10.94 3.98
C ILE A 25 0.66 11.36 4.47
N LEU A 26 1.40 10.41 5.04
CA LEU A 26 2.79 10.63 5.41
C LEU A 26 3.65 10.83 4.15
N LYS A 27 4.19 12.04 3.99
CA LYS A 27 5.11 12.36 2.89
C LYS A 27 6.38 11.50 3.02
N GLY A 28 6.88 10.97 1.90
CA GLY A 28 8.06 10.10 1.88
C GLY A 28 7.81 8.67 2.36
N GLY A 29 6.69 8.44 3.06
CA GLY A 29 6.32 7.14 3.61
C GLY A 29 7.35 6.61 4.61
N TYR A 30 7.26 5.29 4.87
CA TYR A 30 8.12 4.65 5.86
C TYR A 30 9.62 4.71 5.49
N LYS A 31 9.95 4.76 4.18
CA LYS A 31 11.34 4.86 3.69
C LYS A 31 12.06 6.11 4.19
N GLU A 32 11.39 7.26 4.19
CA GLU A 32 11.98 8.52 4.66
C GLU A 32 11.81 8.70 6.18
N PHE A 33 10.77 8.11 6.76
CA PHE A 33 10.49 8.20 8.20
C PHE A 33 11.51 7.41 9.03
N PHE A 34 11.78 6.16 8.66
CA PHE A 34 12.60 5.25 9.47
C PHE A 34 14.00 5.80 9.79
N PRO A 35 14.79 6.34 8.84
CA PRO A 35 16.13 6.87 9.13
C PRO A 35 16.11 8.08 10.08
N GLN A 36 15.04 8.87 10.09
CA GLN A 36 14.90 10.07 10.92
C GLN A 36 14.42 9.76 12.34
N HIS A 37 13.58 8.73 12.47
CA HIS A 37 12.87 8.42 13.71
C HIS A 37 12.87 6.90 14.02
N PRO A 38 14.03 6.21 14.07
CA PRO A 38 14.07 4.75 14.25
C PRO A 38 13.52 4.30 15.61
N ASN A 39 13.62 5.14 16.64
CA ASN A 39 13.07 4.85 17.97
C ASN A 39 11.53 4.77 18.01
N PHE A 40 10.86 5.27 16.96
CA PHE A 40 9.41 5.17 16.79
C PHE A 40 9.01 3.98 15.88
N CYS A 41 9.95 3.09 15.58
CA CYS A 41 9.73 1.93 14.71
C CYS A 41 9.96 0.63 15.48
N GLU A 42 9.07 -0.34 15.29
CA GLU A 42 9.19 -1.67 15.89
C GLU A 42 8.89 -2.78 14.85
N PRO A 43 9.85 -3.68 14.55
CA PRO A 43 11.27 -3.61 14.93
C PRO A 43 11.98 -2.38 14.35
N GLN A 44 13.15 -2.02 14.88
CA GLN A 44 13.99 -0.93 14.34
C GLN A 44 14.68 -1.35 13.03
N ASP A 45 13.90 -1.71 12.02
CA ASP A 45 14.36 -2.16 10.72
C ASP A 45 13.46 -1.62 9.59
N TYR A 46 14.01 -1.57 8.38
CA TYR A 46 13.30 -1.23 7.17
C TYR A 46 13.51 -2.27 6.08
N ARG A 47 12.43 -3.00 5.77
CA ARG A 47 12.38 -3.93 4.65
C ARG A 47 11.67 -3.31 3.44
N PRO A 48 12.35 -3.04 2.31
CA PRO A 48 11.70 -2.55 1.10
C PRO A 48 10.80 -3.63 0.48
N MET A 49 9.77 -3.19 -0.24
CA MET A 49 8.82 -4.10 -0.91
C MET A 49 9.52 -5.02 -1.93
N ASN A 50 10.55 -4.54 -2.63
CA ASN A 50 11.30 -5.30 -3.64
C ASN A 50 12.55 -5.99 -3.07
N HIS A 51 12.56 -6.34 -1.78
CA HIS A 51 13.68 -7.03 -1.16
C HIS A 51 13.90 -8.40 -1.82
N ALA A 52 15.14 -8.74 -2.18
CA ALA A 52 15.48 -9.94 -2.97
C ALA A 52 14.96 -11.24 -2.32
N ALA A 53 15.10 -11.36 -1.00
CA ALA A 53 14.62 -12.52 -0.25
C ALA A 53 13.09 -12.64 -0.12
N PHE A 54 12.30 -11.64 -0.57
CA PHE A 54 10.83 -11.60 -0.39
C PHE A 54 10.05 -11.53 -1.71
N ARG A 55 10.68 -11.91 -2.83
CA ARG A 55 10.07 -11.86 -4.17
C ARG A 55 8.83 -12.77 -4.25
N ASP A 56 8.86 -13.94 -3.62
CA ASP A 56 7.75 -14.91 -3.64
C ASP A 56 6.57 -14.45 -2.78
N GLU A 57 6.84 -13.90 -1.61
CA GLU A 57 5.83 -13.32 -0.71
C GLU A 57 5.15 -12.13 -1.38
N LEU A 58 5.92 -11.28 -2.08
CA LEU A 58 5.37 -10.20 -2.88
C LEU A 58 4.39 -10.77 -3.89
N ARG A 59 4.78 -11.79 -4.67
CA ARG A 59 3.91 -12.44 -5.67
C ARG A 59 2.64 -13.04 -5.05
N ASN A 60 2.79 -13.73 -3.92
CA ASN A 60 1.69 -14.40 -3.21
C ASN A 60 0.69 -13.41 -2.61
N PHE A 61 1.16 -12.36 -1.95
CA PHE A 61 0.30 -11.32 -1.37
C PHE A 61 -0.48 -10.61 -2.47
N ARG A 62 0.23 -10.34 -3.55
CA ARG A 62 -0.32 -9.76 -4.74
C ARG A 62 -1.58 -10.52 -5.18
N LEU A 63 -1.52 -11.83 -5.44
CA LEU A 63 -2.67 -12.65 -5.90
C LEU A 63 -3.96 -12.52 -5.07
N LYS A 64 -3.91 -11.98 -3.85
CA LYS A 64 -5.05 -11.78 -2.96
C LYS A 64 -5.78 -10.44 -3.17
N THR A 65 -5.22 -9.46 -3.88
CA THR A 65 -5.88 -8.15 -4.01
C THR A 65 -7.11 -8.23 -4.92
N ARG A 66 -8.17 -7.50 -4.58
CA ARG A 66 -9.49 -7.59 -5.25
C ARG A 66 -9.51 -7.13 -6.71
N SER A 67 -8.53 -6.32 -7.12
CA SER A 67 -8.37 -5.86 -8.49
C SER A 67 -6.92 -6.03 -8.93
N TRP A 68 -6.72 -6.99 -9.83
CA TRP A 68 -5.45 -7.23 -10.53
C TRP A 68 -5.43 -6.61 -11.92
N ALA A 69 -6.62 -6.45 -12.46
CA ALA A 69 -6.98 -5.88 -13.73
C ALA A 69 -8.51 -5.95 -13.74
N GLY A 70 -9.20 -4.84 -13.54
CA GLY A 70 -10.36 -4.64 -14.39
C GLY A 70 -9.78 -4.36 -15.77
N GLU A 71 -9.69 -5.41 -16.61
CA GLU A 71 -9.56 -5.38 -18.08
C GLU A 71 -8.20 -5.45 -18.80
N ARG A 72 -7.00 -5.30 -18.21
CA ARG A 72 -5.75 -5.53 -18.99
C ARG A 72 -4.65 -6.34 -18.31
N SER A 73 -4.40 -7.49 -18.93
CA SER A 73 -3.12 -8.18 -19.09
C SER A 73 -2.47 -8.81 -17.84
N ARG A 74 -2.88 -10.06 -17.58
CA ARG A 74 -2.16 -11.06 -16.76
C ARG A 74 -0.76 -11.41 -17.33
N ARG A 75 -0.37 -10.90 -18.50
CA ARG A 75 0.92 -11.20 -19.18
C ARG A 75 1.99 -10.12 -18.97
N GLU A 76 1.61 -8.86 -18.77
CA GLU A 76 2.57 -7.74 -18.64
C GLU A 76 3.28 -7.64 -17.27
N LEU A 77 2.78 -8.35 -16.25
CA LEU A 77 3.37 -8.29 -14.92
C LEU A 77 4.54 -9.26 -14.73
N CYS A 78 4.54 -10.41 -15.41
CA CYS A 78 5.65 -11.36 -15.34
C CYS A 78 6.89 -10.83 -16.10
N SER A 79 6.71 -10.11 -17.21
CA SER A 79 7.84 -9.55 -17.96
C SER A 79 8.60 -8.48 -17.17
N ARG A 80 7.91 -7.64 -16.38
CA ARG A 80 8.55 -6.60 -15.56
C ARG A 80 9.37 -7.11 -14.37
N LEU A 81 9.23 -8.39 -14.02
CA LEU A 81 10.01 -9.02 -12.94
C LEU A 81 11.17 -9.86 -13.50
N GLN A 82 11.28 -10.03 -14.82
CA GLN A 82 12.35 -10.77 -15.47
C GLN A 82 13.50 -9.86 -15.96
N ASP A 83 13.27 -8.56 -16.11
CA ASP A 83 14.27 -7.59 -16.60
C ASP A 83 14.94 -6.75 -15.47
N GLN A 84 15.04 -7.27 -14.23
CA GLN A 84 15.76 -6.59 -13.14
C GLN A 84 16.54 -7.50 -12.18
#